data_AF-A0A0A9Z9W1-F1
#
_entry.id   AF-A0A0A9Z9W1-F1
#
_cell.length_a   1.000
_cell.length_b   1.000
_cell.length_c   1.000
_cell.angle_alpha   90.00
_cell.angle_beta   90.00
_cell.angle_gamma   90.00
#
_symmetry.space_group_name_H-M   'P 1'
#
loop_
_entity.id
_entity.type
_entity.pdbx_description
1 polymer ?
#
loop_
_entity_poly.entity_id
_entity_poly.type
_entity_poly.pdbx_seq_one_letter_code
_entity_poly.pdbx_strand_id
1 'polypeptide(L)'
;MSDHRMRTKSRISSFKKTILCLKEKRRARLNSVRKSNKNKINSSRSKLLADYKNIIKTGPNQTCSCCGRLCFKHSIKFFKNNVKQDKAAIQKFRDDLCKPEVTQGFGVRGVCGTCDGYLKNMKIPPLSLAAHADLRFPVVPNSVRNQTSLEERLISPRIPFMQIRVSHIDQQFSIQGRVVNVPSDVINNVKILPRMFNETAVIPIALKKKKSFKSIVQQESIRPN
;
A
#
# COMPACT_ATOMS: atom_id res chain seq x y z
N MET A 1 -8.97 -85.79 10.58
CA MET A 1 -8.33 -84.67 11.32
C MET A 1 -7.87 -83.51 10.42
N SER A 2 -8.00 -83.61 9.10
CA SER A 2 -7.53 -82.62 8.11
C SER A 2 -8.51 -81.46 7.86
N ASP A 3 -9.82 -81.72 7.88
CA ASP A 3 -10.86 -80.72 7.61
C ASP A 3 -11.01 -79.63 8.68
N HIS A 4 -10.88 -80.00 9.95
CA HIS A 4 -10.99 -79.06 11.07
C HIS A 4 -9.85 -78.03 11.08
N ARG A 5 -8.66 -78.43 10.62
CA ARG A 5 -7.47 -77.57 10.50
C ARG A 5 -7.56 -76.60 9.32
N MET A 6 -8.24 -76.99 8.24
CA MET A 6 -8.52 -76.10 7.11
C MET A 6 -9.60 -75.07 7.45
N ARG A 7 -10.69 -75.48 8.13
CA ARG A 7 -11.75 -74.56 8.62
C ARG A 7 -11.26 -73.51 9.63
N THR A 8 -10.30 -73.87 10.47
CA THR A 8 -9.71 -72.94 11.47
C THR A 8 -8.76 -71.92 10.82
N LYS A 9 -7.95 -72.33 9.84
CA LYS A 9 -7.11 -71.39 9.05
C LYS A 9 -7.95 -70.39 8.24
N SER A 10 -9.06 -70.83 7.63
CA SER A 10 -9.95 -69.92 6.89
C SER A 10 -10.67 -68.93 7.81
N ARG A 11 -11.08 -69.36 9.01
CA ARG A 11 -11.63 -68.46 10.05
C ARG A 11 -10.63 -67.41 10.55
N ILE A 12 -9.37 -67.79 10.77
CA ILE A 12 -8.30 -66.85 11.18
C ILE A 12 -8.00 -65.82 10.06
N SER A 13 -7.97 -66.27 8.81
CA SER A 13 -7.83 -65.40 7.63
C SER A 13 -8.98 -64.39 7.53
N SER A 14 -10.22 -64.87 7.66
CA SER A 14 -11.42 -64.04 7.68
C SER A 14 -11.38 -62.99 8.81
N PHE A 15 -11.00 -63.40 10.02
CA PHE A 15 -10.88 -62.49 11.17
C PHE A 15 -9.80 -61.41 10.96
N LYS A 16 -8.63 -61.77 10.43
CA LYS A 16 -7.58 -60.81 10.06
C LYS A 16 -8.05 -59.80 9.01
N LYS A 17 -8.82 -60.26 8.02
CA LYS A 17 -9.40 -59.41 6.96
C LYS A 17 -10.41 -58.41 7.55
N THR A 18 -11.22 -58.84 8.51
CA THR A 18 -12.16 -57.98 9.25
C THR A 18 -11.43 -56.91 10.07
N ILE A 19 -10.36 -57.26 10.79
CA ILE A 19 -9.54 -56.30 11.55
C ILE A 19 -8.87 -55.27 10.63
N LEU A 20 -8.36 -55.69 9.46
CA LEU A 20 -7.82 -54.80 8.44
C LEU A 20 -8.89 -53.81 7.94
N CYS A 21 -10.08 -54.30 7.59
CA CYS A 21 -11.20 -53.48 7.16
C CYS A 21 -11.60 -52.44 8.24
N LEU A 22 -11.63 -52.84 9.51
CA LEU A 22 -11.93 -51.93 10.63
C LEU A 22 -10.85 -50.85 10.80
N LYS A 23 -9.56 -51.20 10.63
CA LYS A 23 -8.45 -50.25 10.67
C LYS A 23 -8.52 -49.24 9.51
N GLU A 24 -8.88 -49.69 8.30
CA GLU A 24 -9.07 -48.81 7.14
C GLU A 24 -10.25 -47.86 7.33
N LYS A 25 -11.40 -48.35 7.82
CA LYS A 25 -12.56 -47.52 8.17
C LYS A 25 -12.21 -46.45 9.22
N ARG A 26 -11.41 -46.81 10.24
CA ARG A 26 -10.91 -45.87 11.25
C ARG A 26 -9.99 -44.81 10.63
N ARG A 27 -9.08 -45.20 9.74
CA ARG A 27 -8.17 -44.27 9.02
C ARG A 27 -8.94 -43.33 8.10
N ALA A 28 -9.94 -43.83 7.38
CA ALA A 28 -10.84 -43.02 6.54
C ALA A 28 -11.61 -41.98 7.37
N ARG A 29 -12.14 -42.38 8.53
CA ARG A 29 -12.83 -41.46 9.48
C ARG A 29 -11.88 -40.40 10.04
N LEU A 30 -10.65 -40.75 10.40
CA LEU A 30 -9.66 -39.77 10.86
C LEU A 30 -9.26 -38.79 9.76
N ASN A 31 -9.12 -39.26 8.51
CA ASN A 31 -8.82 -38.41 7.36
C ASN A 31 -9.98 -37.48 7.00
N SER A 32 -11.24 -37.93 7.09
CA SER A 32 -12.41 -37.07 6.84
C SER A 32 -12.54 -35.96 7.89
N VAL A 33 -12.30 -36.28 9.17
CA VAL A 33 -12.25 -35.28 10.26
C VAL A 33 -11.12 -34.27 10.03
N ARG A 34 -9.90 -34.72 9.68
CA ARG A 34 -8.78 -33.82 9.34
C ARG A 34 -9.11 -32.90 8.15
N LYS A 35 -9.72 -33.44 7.09
CA LYS A 35 -10.14 -32.66 5.91
C LYS A 35 -11.19 -31.62 6.27
N SER A 36 -12.18 -31.98 7.08
CA SER A 36 -13.22 -31.06 7.57
C SER A 36 -12.64 -29.92 8.42
N ASN A 37 -11.73 -30.22 9.35
CA ASN A 37 -11.04 -29.20 10.15
C ASN A 37 -10.17 -28.28 9.29
N LYS A 38 -9.43 -28.83 8.31
CA LYS A 38 -8.63 -28.03 7.36
C LYS A 38 -9.51 -27.09 6.52
N ASN A 39 -10.67 -27.56 6.06
CA ASN A 39 -11.65 -26.75 5.33
C ASN A 39 -12.24 -25.63 6.21
N LYS A 40 -12.57 -25.90 7.48
CA LYS A 40 -13.03 -24.88 8.42
C LYS A 40 -11.98 -23.80 8.66
N ILE A 41 -10.72 -24.19 8.88
CA ILE A 41 -9.60 -23.25 9.05
C ILE A 41 -9.40 -22.41 7.79
N ASN A 42 -9.40 -23.03 6.60
CA ASN A 42 -9.26 -22.32 5.34
C ASN A 42 -10.41 -21.34 5.07
N SER A 43 -11.65 -21.73 5.39
CA SER A 43 -12.83 -20.86 5.28
C SER A 43 -12.79 -19.68 6.27
N SER A 44 -12.33 -19.92 7.50
CA SER A 44 -12.11 -18.86 8.49
C SER A 44 -11.02 -17.89 8.01
N ARG A 45 -9.91 -18.41 7.47
CA ARG A 45 -8.81 -17.62 6.93
C ARG A 45 -9.22 -16.82 5.69
N SER A 46 -10.03 -17.37 4.80
CA SER A 46 -10.53 -16.65 3.62
C SER A 46 -11.45 -15.50 4.03
N LYS A 47 -12.31 -15.71 5.03
CA LYS A 47 -13.15 -14.65 5.61
C LYS A 47 -12.30 -13.54 6.23
N LEU A 48 -11.32 -13.88 7.08
CA LEU A 48 -10.40 -12.89 7.66
C LEU A 48 -9.63 -12.10 6.60
N LEU A 49 -9.19 -12.77 5.52
CA LEU A 49 -8.51 -12.11 4.41
C LEU A 49 -9.45 -11.16 3.66
N ALA A 50 -10.72 -11.55 3.45
CA ALA A 50 -11.72 -10.69 2.83
C ALA A 50 -12.01 -9.46 3.70
N ASP A 51 -12.20 -9.65 5.01
CA ASP A 51 -12.43 -8.58 5.97
C ASP A 51 -11.24 -7.61 6.02
N TYR A 52 -10.01 -8.14 6.09
CA TYR A 52 -8.79 -7.34 6.01
C TYR A 52 -8.74 -6.52 4.71
N LYS A 53 -8.92 -7.17 3.55
CA LYS A 53 -8.93 -6.50 2.24
C LYS A 53 -9.99 -5.40 2.18
N ASN A 54 -11.16 -5.62 2.76
CA ASN A 54 -12.22 -4.62 2.83
C ASN A 54 -11.84 -3.41 3.70
N ILE A 55 -11.18 -3.65 4.84
CA ILE A 55 -10.71 -2.60 5.75
C ILE A 55 -9.62 -1.73 5.10
N ILE A 56 -8.69 -2.33 4.35
CA ILE A 56 -7.58 -1.61 3.72
C ILE A 56 -7.91 -1.08 2.32
N LYS A 57 -9.07 -1.44 1.74
CA LYS A 57 -9.45 -1.11 0.36
C LYS A 57 -9.33 0.38 0.04
N THR A 58 -9.71 1.23 0.98
CA THR A 58 -9.73 2.69 0.81
C THR A 58 -8.42 3.34 1.24
N GLY A 59 -7.42 2.59 1.72
CA GLY A 59 -6.16 3.14 2.22
C GLY A 59 -6.33 4.08 3.42
N PRO A 60 -5.22 4.63 3.95
CA PRO A 60 -5.24 5.64 5.00
C PRO A 60 -5.57 7.03 4.44
N ASN A 61 -6.74 7.19 3.81
CA ASN A 61 -7.09 8.42 3.09
C ASN A 61 -7.75 9.49 3.98
N GLN A 62 -7.72 9.32 5.30
CA GLN A 62 -8.33 10.26 6.23
C GLN A 62 -7.24 10.98 7.01
N THR A 63 -7.25 12.30 6.98
CA THR A 63 -6.24 13.12 7.65
C THR A 63 -6.71 13.47 9.06
N CYS A 64 -5.86 13.24 10.07
CA CYS A 64 -6.13 13.72 11.42
C CYS A 64 -6.04 15.25 11.46
N SER A 65 -7.11 15.93 11.93
CA SER A 65 -7.15 17.39 12.03
C SER A 65 -6.16 17.99 13.04
N CYS A 66 -5.65 17.20 13.99
CA CYS A 66 -4.71 17.68 15.00
C CYS A 66 -3.24 17.49 14.59
N CYS A 67 -2.88 16.29 14.11
CA CYS A 67 -1.48 15.94 13.80
C CYS A 67 -1.18 15.77 12.31
N GLY A 68 -2.17 15.92 11.43
CA GLY A 68 -2.00 15.77 9.97
C GLY A 68 -1.73 14.34 9.50
N ARG A 69 -1.67 13.34 10.40
CA ARG A 69 -1.37 11.96 10.02
C ARG A 69 -2.49 11.34 9.18
N LEU A 70 -2.12 10.70 8.07
CA LEU A 70 -2.97 9.82 7.28
C LEU A 70 -3.36 8.56 8.07
N CYS A 71 -4.65 8.32 8.20
CA CYS A 71 -5.26 7.28 8.99
C CYS A 71 -6.34 6.54 8.19
N PHE A 72 -6.57 5.27 8.52
CA PHE A 72 -7.72 4.54 8.00
C PHE A 72 -9.02 5.10 8.58
N LYS A 73 -10.12 4.96 7.84
CA LYS A 73 -11.46 5.43 8.26
C LYS A 73 -11.87 4.92 9.64
N HIS A 74 -11.57 3.67 9.97
CA HIS A 74 -11.89 3.07 11.27
C HIS A 74 -10.97 3.55 12.41
N SER A 75 -9.81 4.13 12.09
CA SER A 75 -8.84 4.66 13.06
C SER A 75 -9.09 6.13 13.43
N ILE A 76 -10.05 6.77 12.76
CA ILE A 76 -10.45 8.16 13.01
C ILE A 76 -11.73 8.20 13.85
N LYS A 77 -11.73 9.09 14.84
CA LYS A 77 -12.90 9.45 15.64
C LYS A 77 -13.40 10.83 15.24
N PHE A 78 -14.67 10.89 14.88
CA PHE A 78 -15.35 12.14 14.55
C PHE A 78 -15.97 12.75 15.80
N PHE A 79 -15.83 14.06 15.96
CA PHE A 79 -16.46 14.78 17.06
C PHE A 79 -17.98 14.81 16.86
N LYS A 80 -18.75 14.47 17.92
CA LYS A 80 -20.21 14.63 17.94
C LYS A 80 -20.56 15.94 18.64
N ASN A 81 -21.35 16.81 18.00
CA ASN A 81 -21.72 18.14 18.49
C ASN A 81 -22.77 18.11 19.64
N ASN A 82 -22.60 17.27 20.66
CA ASN A 82 -23.58 17.17 21.76
C ASN A 82 -23.06 17.92 22.99
N VAL A 83 -23.44 19.20 23.09
CA VAL A 83 -22.99 20.17 24.09
C VAL A 83 -23.67 19.92 25.45
N LYS A 84 -22.85 19.65 26.47
CA LYS A 84 -23.12 19.92 27.90
C LYS A 84 -21.96 20.81 28.38
N GLN A 85 -22.15 21.64 29.41
CA GLN A 85 -21.22 22.72 29.79
C GLN A 85 -19.76 22.27 30.02
N ASP A 86 -19.51 21.10 30.62
CA ASP A 86 -18.14 20.53 30.77
C ASP A 86 -17.48 20.18 29.43
N LYS A 87 -18.28 19.93 28.39
CA LYS A 87 -17.78 19.70 27.03
C LYS A 87 -17.46 21.00 26.31
N ALA A 88 -17.89 22.17 26.78
CA ALA A 88 -17.62 23.44 26.09
C ALA A 88 -16.13 23.82 26.15
N ALA A 89 -15.48 23.67 27.31
CA ALA A 89 -14.03 23.90 27.44
C ALA A 89 -13.22 22.90 26.60
N ILE A 90 -13.61 21.62 26.63
CA ILE A 90 -12.98 20.57 25.80
C ILE A 90 -13.22 20.84 24.31
N GLN A 91 -14.38 21.35 23.93
CA GLN A 91 -14.70 21.69 22.56
C GLN A 91 -13.85 22.86 22.06
N LYS A 92 -13.71 23.93 22.86
CA LYS A 92 -12.78 25.03 22.57
C LYS A 92 -11.34 24.52 22.40
N PHE A 93 -10.86 23.72 23.34
CA PHE A 93 -9.51 23.13 23.28
C PHE A 93 -9.29 22.29 22.01
N ARG A 94 -10.32 21.54 21.58
CA ARG A 94 -10.28 20.80 20.31
C ARG A 94 -10.26 21.73 19.12
N ASP A 95 -11.11 22.75 19.09
CA ASP A 95 -11.20 23.69 17.98
C ASP A 95 -9.88 24.47 17.81
N ASP A 96 -9.22 24.84 18.91
CA ASP A 96 -7.90 25.50 18.90
C ASP A 96 -6.80 24.60 18.30
N LEU A 97 -6.83 23.30 18.62
CA LEU A 97 -5.81 22.35 18.19
C LEU A 97 -6.11 21.62 16.87
N CYS A 98 -7.35 21.69 16.37
CA CYS A 98 -7.83 20.96 15.19
C CYS A 98 -8.33 21.91 14.10
N LYS A 99 -7.49 22.88 13.71
CA LYS A 99 -7.85 23.93 12.75
C LYS A 99 -8.09 23.38 11.34
N PRO A 100 -9.13 23.84 10.62
CA PRO A 100 -9.49 23.33 9.28
C PRO A 100 -8.44 23.67 8.21
N GLU A 101 -7.73 24.79 8.36
CA GLU A 101 -6.73 25.30 7.41
C GLU A 101 -5.56 24.34 7.17
N VAL A 102 -5.27 23.48 8.16
CA VAL A 102 -4.18 22.51 8.10
C VAL A 102 -4.56 21.25 7.31
N THR A 103 -5.86 20.98 7.17
CA THR A 103 -6.41 19.83 6.44
C THR A 103 -7.09 20.31 5.15
N GLN A 104 -6.28 20.70 4.17
CA GLN A 104 -6.81 20.97 2.83
C GLN A 104 -7.47 19.70 2.27
N GLY A 105 -8.78 19.77 1.97
CA GLY A 105 -9.43 18.85 1.04
C GLY A 105 -10.39 17.77 1.58
N PHE A 106 -10.56 17.58 2.90
CA PHE A 106 -11.49 16.56 3.41
C PHE A 106 -12.44 17.14 4.46
N GLY A 107 -13.69 17.39 4.08
CA GLY A 107 -14.71 18.15 4.83
C GLY A 107 -15.22 17.55 6.14
N VAL A 108 -14.55 16.56 6.76
CA VAL A 108 -14.98 15.97 8.03
C VAL A 108 -13.86 16.00 9.06
N ARG A 109 -14.07 16.75 10.16
CA ARG A 109 -13.13 16.92 11.27
C ARG A 109 -13.01 15.62 12.09
N GLY A 110 -11.96 14.85 11.81
CA GLY A 110 -11.65 13.61 12.50
C GLY A 110 -10.27 13.64 13.16
N VAL A 111 -10.15 13.03 14.35
CA VAL A 111 -8.86 12.85 15.03
C VAL A 111 -8.48 11.39 15.14
N CYS A 112 -7.19 11.09 15.06
CA CYS A 112 -6.68 9.74 15.30
C CYS A 112 -6.86 9.34 16.77
N GLY A 113 -6.83 8.03 17.04
CA GLY A 113 -7.00 7.51 18.40
C GLY A 113 -6.02 8.09 19.44
N THR A 114 -4.77 8.36 19.04
CA THR A 114 -3.77 9.01 19.90
C THR A 114 -4.20 10.42 20.27
N CYS A 115 -4.46 11.28 19.27
CA CYS A 115 -4.87 12.66 19.51
C CYS A 115 -6.16 12.74 20.31
N ASP A 116 -7.15 11.87 20.06
CA ASP A 116 -8.37 11.79 20.87
C ASP A 116 -8.08 11.55 22.36
N GLY A 117 -7.12 10.67 22.68
CA GLY A 117 -6.73 10.39 24.06
C GLY A 117 -6.13 11.62 24.77
N TYR A 118 -5.24 12.34 24.10
CA TYR A 118 -4.65 13.59 24.62
C TYR A 118 -5.70 14.68 24.78
N LEU A 119 -6.55 14.88 23.75
CA LEU A 119 -7.58 15.92 23.75
C LEU A 119 -8.66 15.70 24.81
N LYS A 120 -9.02 14.44 25.11
CA LYS A 120 -9.95 14.11 26.21
C LYS A 120 -9.39 14.45 27.58
N ASN A 121 -8.08 14.37 27.73
CA ASN A 121 -7.37 14.68 28.97
C ASN A 121 -6.91 16.14 29.04
N MET A 122 -7.37 17.00 28.12
CA MET A 122 -6.95 18.41 28.02
C MET A 122 -5.43 18.58 27.89
N LYS A 123 -4.76 17.62 27.23
CA LYS A 123 -3.32 17.66 26.95
C LYS A 123 -3.07 17.92 25.47
N ILE A 124 -1.99 18.63 25.18
CA ILE A 124 -1.53 18.89 23.81
C ILE A 124 -0.88 17.60 23.27
N PRO A 125 -1.34 17.05 22.13
CA PRO A 125 -0.66 15.93 21.49
C PRO A 125 0.76 16.34 21.04
N PRO A 126 1.79 15.48 21.22
CA PRO A 126 3.18 15.81 20.86
C PRO A 126 3.41 16.17 19.38
N LEU A 127 2.53 15.67 18.50
CA LEU A 127 2.59 15.91 17.06
C LEU A 127 1.52 16.92 16.60
N SER A 128 1.05 17.78 17.49
CA SER A 128 0.04 18.79 17.14
C SER A 128 0.60 19.82 16.18
N LEU A 129 -0.01 19.96 15.00
CA LEU A 129 0.35 20.97 14.01
C LEU A 129 -0.06 22.38 14.44
N ALA A 130 -1.07 22.48 15.31
CA ALA A 130 -1.47 23.76 15.89
C ALA A 130 -0.44 24.28 16.89
N ALA A 131 0.10 23.40 17.75
CA ALA A 131 1.05 23.76 18.79
C ALA A 131 2.51 23.85 18.31
N HIS A 132 2.89 23.06 17.30
CA HIS A 132 4.26 23.00 16.79
C HIS A 132 4.30 23.43 15.32
N ALA A 133 4.72 24.68 15.10
CA ALA A 133 4.81 25.25 13.75
C ALA A 133 5.81 24.49 12.86
N ASP A 134 6.91 23.99 13.45
CA ASP A 134 7.98 23.28 12.75
C ASP A 134 7.55 21.91 12.19
N LEU A 135 6.41 21.39 12.64
CA LEU A 135 5.83 20.15 12.11
C LEU A 135 4.94 20.39 10.88
N ARG A 136 4.63 21.64 10.54
CA ARG A 136 3.81 21.96 9.37
C ARG A 136 4.63 21.80 8.10
N PHE A 137 4.03 21.18 7.09
CA PHE A 137 4.61 21.20 5.75
C PHE A 137 4.67 22.64 5.25
N PRO A 138 5.77 23.05 4.60
CA PRO A 138 5.85 24.34 3.95
C PRO A 138 4.76 24.45 2.87
N VAL A 139 4.21 25.64 2.68
CA VAL A 139 3.25 25.88 1.61
C VAL A 139 3.96 25.65 0.27
N VAL A 140 3.44 24.71 -0.51
CA VAL A 140 3.95 24.43 -1.85
C VAL A 140 3.76 25.69 -2.70
N PRO A 141 4.85 26.30 -3.23
CA PRO A 141 4.76 27.48 -4.07
C PRO A 141 3.87 27.25 -5.29
N ASN A 142 3.13 28.28 -5.72
CA ASN A 142 2.25 28.17 -6.88
C ASN A 142 3.00 27.80 -8.17
N SER A 143 4.28 28.17 -8.28
CA SER A 143 5.15 27.85 -9.42
C SER A 143 5.41 26.35 -9.62
N VAL A 144 5.29 25.53 -8.57
CA VAL A 144 5.55 24.08 -8.63
C VAL A 144 4.30 23.22 -8.41
N ARG A 145 3.15 23.84 -8.12
CA ARG A 145 1.92 23.11 -7.74
C ARG A 145 1.30 22.30 -8.89
N ASN A 146 1.43 22.76 -10.13
CA ASN A 146 0.75 22.20 -11.29
C ASN A 146 1.75 21.63 -12.33
N GLN A 147 2.87 21.09 -11.86
CA GLN A 147 3.88 20.53 -12.76
C GLN A 147 3.49 19.12 -13.23
N THR A 148 3.89 18.80 -14.45
CA THR A 148 3.82 17.43 -14.96
C THR A 148 4.87 16.55 -14.27
N SER A 149 4.68 15.24 -14.28
CA SER A 149 5.66 14.30 -13.71
C SER A 149 7.05 14.39 -14.33
N LEU A 150 7.15 14.90 -15.56
CA LEU A 150 8.43 15.17 -16.22
C LEU A 150 9.07 16.46 -15.68
N GLU A 151 8.29 17.54 -15.56
CA GLU A 151 8.75 18.81 -15.01
C GLU A 151 9.23 18.66 -13.56
N GLU A 152 8.47 17.93 -12.73
CA GLU A 152 8.87 17.61 -11.35
C GLU A 152 10.23 16.91 -11.31
N ARG A 153 10.50 15.99 -12.24
CA ARG A 153 11.80 15.30 -12.33
C ARG A 153 12.91 16.23 -12.80
N LEU A 154 12.63 17.15 -13.71
CA LEU A 154 13.62 18.10 -14.24
C LEU A 154 14.05 19.11 -13.17
N ILE A 155 13.12 19.56 -12.33
CA ILE A 155 13.42 20.51 -11.25
C ILE A 155 13.88 19.83 -9.95
N SER A 156 13.80 18.49 -9.87
CA SER A 156 14.25 17.77 -8.68
C SER A 156 15.78 17.89 -8.55
N PRO A 157 16.31 18.37 -7.41
CA PRO A 157 17.75 18.43 -7.15
C PRO A 157 18.41 17.05 -7.16
N ARG A 158 17.61 15.99 -7.01
CA ARG A 158 18.07 14.61 -6.79
C ARG A 158 17.12 13.63 -7.47
N ILE A 159 17.65 12.77 -8.33
CA ILE A 159 16.88 11.75 -9.04
C ILE A 159 17.22 10.38 -8.45
N PRO A 160 16.29 9.76 -7.70
CA PRO A 160 16.51 8.44 -7.15
C PRO A 160 16.29 7.36 -8.22
N PHE A 161 17.27 6.48 -8.39
CA PHE A 161 17.16 5.25 -9.15
C PHE A 161 17.00 4.09 -8.17
N MET A 162 15.87 3.39 -8.27
CA MET A 162 15.55 2.23 -7.46
C MET A 162 14.78 1.19 -8.26
N GLN A 163 15.01 -0.07 -7.96
CA GLN A 163 14.27 -1.18 -8.55
C GLN A 163 13.26 -1.73 -7.55
N ILE A 164 11.97 -1.63 -7.87
CA ILE A 164 10.89 -2.21 -7.06
C ILE A 164 10.54 -3.58 -7.63
N ARG A 165 10.65 -4.63 -6.82
CA ARG A 165 10.28 -6.01 -7.19
C ARG A 165 9.38 -6.64 -6.14
N VAL A 166 8.69 -7.70 -6.52
CA VAL A 166 7.94 -8.52 -5.57
C VAL A 166 8.92 -9.25 -4.66
N SER A 167 8.75 -9.11 -3.35
CA SER A 167 9.53 -9.79 -2.31
C SER A 167 9.23 -11.29 -2.31
N HIS A 168 10.27 -12.09 -2.10
CA HIS A 168 10.20 -13.55 -2.09
C HIS A 168 9.30 -14.12 -0.99
N ILE A 169 9.15 -13.41 0.13
CA ILE A 169 8.54 -13.96 1.35
C ILE A 169 7.03 -13.61 1.45
N ASP A 170 6.60 -12.44 0.96
CA ASP A 170 5.26 -11.92 1.28
C ASP A 170 4.44 -11.37 0.09
N GLN A 171 4.90 -11.53 -1.16
CA GLN A 171 4.31 -10.89 -2.34
C GLN A 171 4.18 -9.35 -2.24
N GLN A 172 4.74 -8.74 -1.21
CA GLN A 172 4.83 -7.29 -1.07
C GLN A 172 5.92 -6.76 -1.98
N PHE A 173 5.76 -5.56 -2.50
CA PHE A 173 6.83 -4.92 -3.25
C PHE A 173 7.94 -4.45 -2.31
N SER A 174 9.18 -4.82 -2.60
CA SER A 174 10.38 -4.36 -1.90
C SER A 174 11.35 -3.71 -2.88
N ILE A 175 12.21 -2.85 -2.34
CA ILE A 175 13.34 -2.30 -3.10
C ILE A 175 14.42 -3.38 -3.18
N GLN A 176 14.85 -3.71 -4.39
CA GLN A 176 15.95 -4.61 -4.64
C GLN A 176 17.25 -3.83 -4.88
N GLY A 177 18.30 -4.20 -4.14
CA GLY A 177 19.62 -3.61 -4.30
C GLY A 177 19.73 -2.22 -3.66
N ARG A 178 20.68 -1.44 -4.16
CA ARG A 178 20.97 -0.09 -3.64
C ARG A 178 20.06 0.94 -4.30
N VAL A 179 19.59 1.91 -3.52
CA VAL A 179 19.00 3.14 -4.04
C VAL A 179 20.14 4.07 -4.40
N VAL A 180 20.27 4.42 -5.68
CA VAL A 180 21.31 5.35 -6.16
C VAL A 180 20.67 6.72 -6.32
N ASN A 181 21.19 7.71 -5.61
CA ASN A 181 20.68 9.07 -5.67
C ASN A 181 21.63 9.93 -6.51
N VAL A 182 21.18 10.34 -7.70
CA VAL A 182 22.01 11.12 -8.62
C VAL A 182 21.69 12.60 -8.43
N PRO A 183 22.67 13.46 -8.10
CA PRO A 183 22.45 14.90 -8.03
C PRO A 183 22.16 15.44 -9.44
N SER A 184 21.20 16.36 -9.51
CA SER A 184 20.81 17.07 -10.72
C SER A 184 21.18 18.53 -10.57
N ASP A 185 21.88 19.10 -11.56
CA ASP A 185 22.11 20.54 -11.62
C ASP A 185 20.89 21.23 -12.22
N VAL A 186 19.93 21.52 -11.35
CA VAL A 186 18.66 22.15 -11.72
C VAL A 186 18.88 23.51 -12.38
N ILE A 187 19.85 24.29 -11.90
CA ILE A 187 20.14 25.63 -12.43
C ILE A 187 20.64 25.50 -13.87
N ASN A 188 21.57 24.58 -14.13
CA ASN A 188 22.07 24.35 -15.47
C ASN A 188 20.99 23.77 -16.40
N ASN A 189 20.18 22.82 -15.93
CA ASN A 189 19.10 22.23 -16.72
C ASN A 189 18.07 23.28 -17.16
N VAL A 190 17.69 24.19 -16.26
CA VAL A 190 16.74 25.28 -16.58
C VAL A 190 17.37 26.30 -17.54
N LYS A 191 18.68 26.57 -17.45
CA LYS A 191 19.37 27.46 -18.40
C LYS A 191 19.51 26.86 -19.79
N ILE A 192 19.70 25.55 -19.89
CA ILE A 192 19.92 24.85 -21.17
C ILE A 192 18.61 24.53 -21.90
N LEU A 193 17.50 24.39 -21.19
CA LEU A 193 16.21 24.02 -21.77
C LEU A 193 15.30 25.24 -21.98
N PRO A 194 14.62 25.38 -23.14
CA PRO A 194 14.72 24.56 -24.35
C PRO A 194 15.97 24.90 -25.18
N ARG A 195 16.74 23.87 -25.57
CA ARG A 195 17.91 24.05 -26.45
C ARG A 195 17.49 24.59 -27.80
N MET A 196 18.27 25.53 -28.34
CA MET A 196 18.13 25.90 -29.75
C MET A 196 18.49 24.69 -30.63
N PHE A 197 17.92 24.60 -31.85
CA PHE A 197 18.24 23.52 -32.78
C PHE A 197 19.75 23.39 -33.04
N ASN A 198 20.46 24.52 -33.11
CA ASN A 198 21.91 24.57 -33.33
C ASN A 198 22.72 24.00 -32.15
N GLU A 199 22.14 23.95 -30.94
CA GLU A 199 22.78 23.48 -29.71
C GLU A 199 22.48 22.00 -29.40
N THR A 200 21.58 21.38 -30.18
CA THR A 200 21.00 20.09 -29.82
C THR A 200 21.97 18.91 -29.98
N ALA A 201 23.15 19.09 -30.59
CA ALA A 201 24.22 18.08 -30.79
C ALA A 201 23.77 16.75 -31.43
N VAL A 202 22.50 16.63 -31.80
CA VAL A 202 21.89 15.52 -32.53
C VAL A 202 20.92 16.09 -33.55
N ILE A 203 20.89 15.48 -34.73
CA ILE A 203 20.00 15.81 -35.83
C ILE A 203 18.93 14.72 -35.91
N PRO A 204 17.64 15.05 -35.70
CA PRO A 204 16.57 14.10 -35.93
C PRO A 204 16.41 13.87 -37.44
N ILE A 205 16.61 12.62 -37.90
CA ILE A 205 16.53 12.21 -39.30
C ILE A 205 15.41 11.18 -39.44
N ALA A 206 14.57 11.36 -40.46
CA ALA A 206 13.54 10.40 -40.85
C ALA A 206 13.76 9.95 -42.31
N LEU A 207 14.00 8.66 -42.49
CA LEU A 207 14.24 8.04 -43.78
C LEU A 207 12.93 7.53 -44.39
N LYS A 208 12.63 7.94 -45.62
CA LYS A 208 11.45 7.52 -46.39
C LYS A 208 11.90 6.84 -47.68
N LYS A 209 11.14 5.83 -48.15
CA LYS A 209 11.40 5.20 -49.47
C LYS A 209 11.28 6.20 -50.62
N LYS A 210 10.32 7.12 -50.52
CA LYS A 210 10.13 8.26 -51.42
C LYS A 210 9.69 9.47 -50.60
N LYS A 211 10.14 10.67 -50.97
CA LYS A 211 9.80 11.93 -50.28
C LYS A 211 8.28 12.17 -50.21
N SER A 212 7.55 11.75 -51.24
CA SER A 212 6.08 11.87 -51.33
C SER A 212 5.31 10.95 -50.39
N PHE A 213 5.95 9.94 -49.79
CA PHE A 213 5.26 8.98 -48.93
C PHE A 213 5.02 9.54 -47.52
N LYS A 214 3.87 9.21 -46.94
CA LYS A 214 3.55 9.56 -45.55
C LYS A 214 4.26 8.65 -44.55
N SER A 215 4.45 7.37 -44.89
CA SER A 215 5.11 6.41 -44.02
C SER A 215 6.62 6.63 -43.94
N ILE A 216 7.14 6.54 -42.72
CA ILE A 216 8.57 6.62 -42.41
C ILE A 216 9.08 5.18 -42.25
N VAL A 217 10.24 4.88 -42.85
CA VAL A 217 10.88 3.56 -42.76
C VAL A 217 11.70 3.46 -41.49
N GLN A 218 12.44 4.52 -41.16
CA GLN A 218 13.32 4.59 -40.00
C GLN A 218 13.40 6.04 -39.52
N GLN A 219 13.43 6.25 -38.21
CA GLN A 219 13.56 7.56 -37.59
C GLN A 219 14.50 7.48 -36.40
N GLU A 220 15.56 8.27 -36.44
CA GLU A 220 16.62 8.27 -35.43
C GLU A 220 17.15 9.68 -35.19
N SER A 221 17.78 9.91 -34.05
CA SER A 221 18.53 11.15 -33.78
C SER A 221 20.03 10.83 -33.90
N ILE A 222 20.66 11.32 -34.96
CA ILE A 222 22.04 11.00 -35.31
C ILE A 222 22.96 12.11 -34.80
N ARG A 223 24.11 11.76 -34.23
CA ARG A 223 25.15 12.73 -33.87
C ARG A 223 25.93 13.10 -35.14
N PRO A 224 26.10 14.38 -35.48
CA PRO A 224 26.81 14.80 -36.69
C PRO A 224 28.35 14.69 -36.59
N ASN A 225 28.88 14.05 -35.53
CA ASN A 225 30.32 13.82 -35.32
C ASN A 225 30.74 12.45 -35.83
#